data_AF-A0A091C8U6-F1
#
_entry.id   AF-A0A091C8U6-F1
#
_cell.length_a   1.000
_cell.length_b   1.000
_cell.length_c   1.000
_cell.angle_alpha   90.00
_cell.angle_beta   90.00
_cell.angle_gamma   90.00
#
_symmetry.space_group_name_H-M   'P 1'
#
loop_
_entity.id
_entity.type
_entity.pdbx_description
1 polymer ?
#
loop_
_entity_poly.entity_id
_entity_poly.type
_entity_poly.pdbx_seq_one_letter_code
_entity_poly.pdbx_strand_id
1 'polypeptide(L)'
;MITLKSKREVDSMDESGALLADVHKQLRAFIKPGVSSWDIEEFARDYIESHGGIAAQIGFEGYEYATCTSINDEICHGFSTKKAIKRRRSD
;
A
#
# COMPACT_ATOMS: atom_id res chain seq x y z
N MET A 1 10.32 20.47 -15.95
CA MET A 1 10.93 21.33 -14.90
C MET A 1 11.04 20.49 -13.64
N ILE A 2 12.18 20.48 -12.95
CA ILE A 2 12.36 19.73 -11.69
C ILE A 2 12.31 20.73 -10.54
N THR A 3 11.42 20.50 -9.57
CA THR A 3 11.30 21.35 -8.38
C THR A 3 12.35 20.93 -7.35
N LEU A 4 13.24 21.87 -6.98
CA LEU A 4 14.13 21.68 -5.83
C LEU A 4 13.34 21.93 -4.54
N LYS A 5 13.26 20.90 -3.69
CA LYS A 5 12.50 20.94 -2.44
C LYS A 5 13.21 21.82 -1.41
N SER A 6 12.43 22.60 -0.67
CA SER A 6 12.88 23.31 0.53
C SER A 6 13.20 22.33 1.66
N LYS A 7 13.99 22.75 2.65
CA LYS A 7 14.27 21.94 3.86
C LYS A 7 12.98 21.45 4.54
N ARG A 8 11.97 22.32 4.65
CA ARG A 8 10.67 21.99 5.23
C ARG A 8 9.96 20.86 4.46
N GLU A 9 9.96 20.93 3.13
CA GLU A 9 9.35 19.88 2.30
C GLU A 9 10.10 18.56 2.43
N VAL A 10 11.44 18.59 2.47
CA VAL A 10 12.26 17.39 2.69
C VAL A 10 11.95 16.76 4.05
N ASP A 11 11.82 17.56 5.10
CA ASP A 11 11.48 17.06 6.44
C ASP A 11 10.09 16.40 6.47
N SER A 12 9.09 17.00 5.82
CA SER A 12 7.76 16.40 5.69
C SER A 12 7.77 15.11 4.85
N MET A 13 8.62 15.05 3.81
CA MET A 13 8.78 13.84 3.01
C MET A 13 9.44 12.70 3.81
N ASP A 14 10.39 13.02 4.69
CA ASP A 14 11.05 12.04 5.56
C ASP A 14 10.06 11.41 6.55
N GLU A 15 9.24 12.23 7.20
CA GLU A 15 8.19 11.76 8.12
C GLU A 15 7.16 10.85 7.41
N SER A 16 6.65 11.29 6.26
CA SER A 16 5.71 10.50 5.43
C SER A 16 6.35 9.20 4.92
N GLY A 17 7.61 9.29 4.47
CA GLY A 17 8.38 8.13 4.01
C GLY A 17 8.65 7.11 5.11
N ALA A 18 8.86 7.56 6.36
CA ALA A 18 9.06 6.69 7.51
C ALA A 18 7.80 5.84 7.79
N LEU A 19 6.62 6.46 7.77
CA LEU A 19 5.34 5.73 7.92
C LEU A 19 5.13 4.74 6.77
N LEU A 20 5.35 5.15 5.52
CA LEU A 20 5.22 4.26 4.36
C LEU A 20 6.17 3.06 4.45
N ALA A 21 7.42 3.28 4.85
CA ALA A 21 8.40 2.22 5.04
C ALA A 21 7.94 1.24 6.13
N ASP A 22 7.29 1.73 7.18
CA ASP A 22 6.79 0.91 8.28
C ASP A 22 5.58 0.06 7.86
N VAL A 23 4.62 0.60 7.09
CA VAL A 23 3.54 -0.18 6.46
C VAL A 23 4.11 -1.39 5.71
N HIS A 24 5.14 -1.19 4.90
CA HIS A 24 5.79 -2.29 4.16
C HIS A 24 6.49 -3.31 5.07
N LYS A 25 7.03 -2.91 6.23
CA LYS A 25 7.59 -3.85 7.21
C LYS A 25 6.50 -4.73 7.79
N GLN A 26 5.38 -4.14 8.19
CA GLN A 26 4.27 -4.89 8.79
C GLN A 26 3.60 -5.83 7.78
N LEU A 27 3.46 -5.39 6.53
CA LEU A 27 2.93 -6.22 5.44
C LEU A 27 3.75 -7.51 5.21
N ARG A 28 5.07 -7.49 5.43
CA ARG A 28 5.91 -8.71 5.31
C ARG A 28 5.48 -9.82 6.26
N ALA A 29 5.06 -9.47 7.47
CA ALA A 29 4.59 -10.43 8.47
C ALA A 29 3.12 -10.82 8.25
N PHE A 30 2.32 -9.88 7.73
CA PHE A 30 0.90 -10.07 7.49
C PHE A 30 0.62 -10.99 6.29
N ILE A 31 1.30 -10.76 5.15
CA ILE A 31 1.01 -11.43 3.89
C ILE A 31 1.47 -12.89 3.93
N LYS A 32 0.50 -13.82 3.89
CA LYS A 32 0.71 -15.26 3.88
C LYS A 32 -0.39 -15.97 3.08
N PRO A 33 -0.17 -17.20 2.59
CA PRO A 33 -1.20 -17.92 1.83
C PRO A 33 -2.52 -17.98 2.60
N GLY A 34 -3.62 -17.68 1.91
CA GLY A 34 -4.94 -17.58 2.50
C GLY A 34 -5.43 -16.14 2.69
N VAL A 35 -4.55 -15.14 2.82
CA VAL A 35 -4.96 -13.72 2.82
C VAL A 35 -5.39 -13.30 1.42
N SER A 36 -6.40 -12.45 1.32
CA SER A 36 -6.85 -11.81 0.08
C SER A 36 -6.22 -10.43 -0.08
N SER A 37 -6.31 -9.85 -1.29
CA SER A 37 -5.89 -8.44 -1.47
C SER A 37 -6.82 -7.46 -0.78
N TRP A 38 -8.06 -7.85 -0.48
CA TRP A 38 -8.95 -7.11 0.41
C TRP A 38 -8.41 -7.02 1.84
N ASP A 39 -7.93 -8.13 2.41
CA ASP A 39 -7.36 -8.11 3.76
C ASP A 39 -6.10 -7.22 3.84
N ILE A 40 -5.32 -7.17 2.75
CA ILE A 40 -4.15 -6.28 2.62
C ILE A 40 -4.56 -4.82 2.58
N GLU A 41 -5.63 -4.49 1.84
CA GLU A 41 -6.18 -3.14 1.74
C GLU A 41 -6.67 -2.65 3.09
N GLU A 42 -7.50 -3.44 3.79
CA GLU A 42 -8.05 -3.07 5.09
C GLU A 42 -6.92 -2.85 6.10
N PHE A 43 -5.97 -3.79 6.14
CA PHE A 43 -4.80 -3.68 7.01
C PHE A 43 -4.00 -2.39 6.73
N ALA A 44 -3.65 -2.14 5.48
CA ALA A 44 -2.81 -1.01 5.12
C ALA A 44 -3.54 0.32 5.36
N ARG A 45 -4.83 0.39 5.01
CA ARG A 45 -5.66 1.57 5.26
C ARG A 45 -5.73 1.88 6.74
N ASP A 46 -6.11 0.90 7.56
CA ASP A 46 -6.21 1.06 9.02
C ASP A 46 -4.87 1.46 9.61
N TYR A 47 -3.77 0.87 9.16
CA TYR A 47 -2.43 1.22 9.62
C TYR A 47 -2.07 2.67 9.29
N ILE A 48 -2.29 3.10 8.04
CA ILE A 48 -2.00 4.46 7.60
C ILE A 48 -2.83 5.47 8.41
N GLU A 49 -4.15 5.27 8.48
CA GLU A 49 -5.07 6.20 9.14
C GLU A 49 -4.84 6.26 10.66
N SER A 50 -4.58 5.12 11.32
CA SER A 50 -4.32 5.07 12.77
C SER A 50 -2.99 5.72 13.18
N HIS A 51 -2.05 5.88 12.25
CA HIS A 51 -0.77 6.55 12.47
C HIS A 51 -0.76 8.00 11.96
N GLY A 52 -1.93 8.57 11.69
CA GLY A 52 -2.09 9.98 11.27
C GLY A 52 -1.75 10.24 9.80
N GLY A 53 -1.51 9.19 9.01
CA GLY A 53 -1.33 9.29 7.57
C GLY A 53 -2.66 9.41 6.82
N ILE A 54 -2.56 9.71 5.53
CA ILE A 54 -3.70 9.73 4.61
C ILE A 54 -3.47 8.67 3.55
N ALA A 55 -4.45 7.79 3.32
CA ALA A 55 -4.45 6.83 2.23
C ALA A 55 -4.63 7.56 0.88
N ALA A 56 -3.55 8.18 0.39
CA ALA A 56 -3.57 9.16 -0.70
C ALA A 56 -4.09 8.63 -2.05
N GLN A 57 -4.13 7.31 -2.22
CA GLN A 57 -4.66 6.69 -3.42
C GLN A 57 -6.21 6.74 -3.47
N ILE A 58 -6.89 6.79 -2.33
CA ILE A 58 -8.36 6.87 -2.28
C ILE A 58 -8.80 8.22 -2.85
N GLY A 59 -9.61 8.17 -3.91
CA GLY A 59 -10.12 9.33 -4.64
C GLY A 59 -9.21 9.82 -5.76
N PHE A 60 -7.99 9.30 -5.90
CA PHE A 60 -7.11 9.64 -7.03
C PHE A 60 -7.71 9.09 -8.33
N GLU A 61 -8.16 9.98 -9.22
CA GLU A 61 -8.86 9.61 -10.47
C GLU A 61 -10.04 8.63 -10.28
N GLY A 62 -10.69 8.69 -9.12
CA GLY A 62 -11.80 7.78 -8.77
C GLY A 62 -11.37 6.39 -8.29
N TYR A 63 -10.08 6.17 -8.02
CA TYR A 63 -9.60 4.91 -7.42
C TYR A 63 -10.13 4.76 -5.98
N GLU A 64 -10.59 3.56 -5.63
CA GLU A 64 -11.39 3.35 -4.42
C GLU A 64 -10.59 2.85 -3.21
N TYR A 65 -9.38 2.32 -3.42
CA TYR A 65 -8.62 1.58 -2.40
C TYR A 65 -7.37 2.33 -1.93
N ALA A 66 -6.94 2.06 -0.70
CA ALA A 66 -5.69 2.59 -0.15
C ALA A 66 -4.43 2.00 -0.83
N THR A 67 -4.54 0.79 -1.37
CA THR A 67 -3.41 0.04 -1.95
C THR A 67 -3.74 -0.54 -3.31
N CYS A 68 -2.76 -0.51 -4.21
CA CYS A 68 -2.75 -1.30 -5.44
C CYS A 68 -2.11 -2.65 -5.16
N THR A 69 -2.86 -3.75 -5.27
CA THR A 69 -2.31 -5.11 -5.13
C THR A 69 -2.37 -5.82 -6.47
N SER A 70 -1.21 -5.99 -7.12
CA SER A 70 -1.09 -6.63 -8.44
C SER A 70 -0.55 -8.05 -8.32
N ILE A 71 -1.39 -9.05 -8.60
CA ILE A 71 -1.09 -10.47 -8.44
C ILE A 71 -0.65 -11.08 -9.78
N ASN A 72 0.49 -11.78 -9.77
CA ASN A 72 1.04 -12.54 -10.90
C ASN A 72 1.24 -11.72 -12.20
N ASP A 73 0.36 -11.87 -13.18
CA ASP A 73 0.41 -11.26 -14.52
C ASP A 73 -0.22 -9.86 -14.56
N GLU A 74 -0.80 -9.40 -13.46
CA GLU A 74 -1.21 -8.00 -13.29
C GLU A 74 0.00 -7.07 -13.26
N ILE A 75 0.03 -6.07 -14.16
CA ILE A 75 1.19 -5.19 -14.34
C ILE A 75 1.34 -4.21 -13.17
N CYS A 76 0.30 -3.42 -12.91
CA CYS A 76 0.22 -2.45 -11.82
C CYS A 76 -1.26 -2.05 -11.59
N HIS A 77 -1.51 -1.28 -10.54
CA HIS A 77 -2.83 -0.71 -10.22
C HIS A 77 -3.96 -1.74 -10.05
N GLY A 78 -3.61 -2.98 -9.64
CA GLY A 78 -4.59 -4.04 -9.39
C GLY A 78 -5.57 -3.65 -8.28
N PHE A 79 -6.83 -4.02 -8.46
CA PHE A 79 -7.90 -3.72 -7.50
C PHE A 79 -7.99 -4.80 -6.42
N SER A 80 -8.40 -4.39 -5.22
CA SER A 80 -8.57 -5.31 -4.11
C SER A 80 -9.74 -6.28 -4.36
N THR A 81 -9.52 -7.56 -4.08
CA THR A 81 -10.53 -8.62 -4.24
C THR A 81 -10.55 -9.52 -3.02
N LYS A 82 -11.69 -10.12 -2.73
CA LYS A 82 -11.85 -11.09 -1.62
C LYS A 82 -11.32 -12.49 -1.96
N LYS A 83 -10.66 -12.66 -3.10
CA LYS A 83 -10.09 -13.95 -3.51
C LYS A 83 -8.79 -14.19 -2.74
N ALA A 84 -8.75 -15.29 -2.00
CA ALA A 84 -7.55 -15.69 -1.26
C ALA A 84 -6.34 -15.91 -2.20
N ILE A 85 -5.22 -15.30 -1.85
CA ILE A 85 -3.92 -15.48 -2.49
C ILE A 85 -3.40 -16.86 -2.14
N LYS A 86 -2.99 -17.60 -3.17
CA LYS A 86 -2.48 -18.96 -3.05
C LYS A 86 -0.96 -18.96 -3.09
N ARG A 87 -0.35 -19.95 -2.46
CA ARG A 87 1.07 -20.24 -2.70
C ARG A 87 1.25 -20.52 -4.19
N ARG A 88 2.30 -19.93 -4.77
CA ARG A 88 2.76 -20.33 -6.09
C ARG A 88 3.04 -21.84 -6.02
N ARG A 89 2.43 -22.61 -6.93
CA ARG A 89 2.75 -24.03 -7.03
C ARG A 89 4.23 -24.13 -7.43
N SER A 90 5.00 -24.89 -6.67
CA SER A 90 6.31 -25.33 -7.14
C SER A 90 6.02 -26.36 -8.23
N ASP A 91 6.18 -25.95 -9.47
CA ASP A 91 6.35 -26.91 -10.58
C ASP A 91 7.66 -27.67 -10.35
#